data_AF-A0A9E4QKM5-F1
#
_entry.id   AF-A0A9E4QKM5-F1
#
_cell.length_a   1.000
_cell.length_b   1.000
_cell.length_c   1.000
_cell.angle_alpha   90.00
_cell.angle_beta   90.00
_cell.angle_gamma   90.00
#
_symmetry.space_group_name_H-M   'P 1'
#
loop_
_entity.id
_entity.type
_entity.pdbx_description
1 polymer ?
#
loop_
_entity_poly.entity_id
_entity_poly.type
_entity_poly.pdbx_seq_one_letter_code
_entity_poly.pdbx_strand_id
1 'polypeptide(L)'
;EKLGVDAASARQDETLAGLTIDLEAFREYAKAVAAATDDFLANATDEELNKEVDSPMGKQPFITFFANIGITHVAGHWGEIAALKGVQGLKGLPF
;
A
#
# COMPACT_ATOMS: atom_id res chain seq x y z
N GLU A 1 -3.89 -28.24 -7.61
CA GLU A 1 -3.37 -28.04 -6.25
C GLU A 1 -3.54 -26.57 -5.91
N LYS A 2 -4.55 -26.22 -5.10
CA LYS A 2 -4.82 -24.84 -4.70
C LYS A 2 -3.87 -24.51 -3.56
N LEU A 3 -2.93 -23.59 -3.76
CA LEU A 3 -2.13 -23.01 -2.69
C LEU A 3 -3.08 -22.18 -1.80
N GLY A 4 -3.68 -22.85 -0.83
CA GLY A 4 -4.57 -22.26 0.16
C GLY A 4 -3.75 -21.50 1.20
N VAL A 5 -3.67 -20.19 1.05
CA VAL A 5 -3.35 -19.30 2.17
C VAL A 5 -4.69 -18.88 2.75
N ASP A 6 -5.03 -19.45 3.90
CA ASP A 6 -6.18 -19.05 4.69
C ASP A 6 -5.84 -17.74 5.42
N ALA A 7 -6.44 -16.64 4.97
CA ALA A 7 -6.22 -15.29 5.48
C ALA A 7 -6.99 -15.00 6.79
N ALA A 8 -7.36 -16.02 7.55
CA ALA A 8 -8.26 -15.91 8.70
C ALA A 8 -7.72 -15.16 9.93
N SER A 9 -6.45 -14.74 9.99
CA SER A 9 -5.91 -14.11 11.21
C SER A 9 -5.92 -12.58 11.22
N ALA A 10 -6.23 -11.92 10.10
CA ALA A 10 -6.15 -10.46 10.00
C ALA A 10 -7.55 -9.83 9.87
N ARG A 11 -8.37 -9.90 10.94
CA ARG A 11 -9.68 -9.22 11.09
C ARG A 11 -10.30 -8.77 9.75
N GLN A 12 -10.73 -9.72 8.93
CA GLN A 12 -11.44 -9.41 7.70
C GLN A 12 -12.93 -9.46 8.03
N ASP A 13 -13.61 -8.32 7.97
CA ASP A 13 -15.07 -8.29 7.93
C ASP A 13 -15.53 -9.27 6.83
N GLU A 14 -16.64 -9.97 7.08
CA GLU A 14 -17.21 -11.10 6.35
C GLU A 14 -17.47 -10.92 4.82
N THR A 15 -16.97 -9.86 4.18
CA THR A 15 -17.43 -9.41 2.85
C THR A 15 -16.45 -9.60 1.69
N LEU A 16 -15.26 -10.21 1.89
CA LEU A 16 -14.30 -10.41 0.78
C LEU A 16 -14.48 -11.72 0.02
N ALA A 17 -15.24 -12.68 0.57
CA ALA A 17 -15.51 -13.95 -0.09
C ALA A 17 -16.36 -13.73 -1.36
N GLY A 18 -15.75 -13.92 -2.53
CA GLY A 18 -16.41 -13.74 -3.83
C GLY A 18 -16.16 -12.39 -4.50
N LEU A 19 -15.38 -11.49 -3.88
CA LEU A 19 -14.95 -10.27 -4.55
C LEU A 19 -14.05 -10.62 -5.74
N THR A 20 -14.49 -10.25 -6.94
CA THR A 20 -13.68 -10.33 -8.15
C THR A 20 -13.12 -8.95 -8.45
N ILE A 21 -11.80 -8.81 -8.50
CA ILE A 21 -11.13 -7.56 -8.85
C ILE A 21 -10.83 -7.59 -10.35
N ASP A 22 -11.25 -6.55 -11.06
CA ASP A 22 -10.74 -6.27 -12.40
C ASP A 22 -9.30 -5.77 -12.28
N LEU A 23 -8.35 -6.63 -12.65
CA LEU A 23 -6.92 -6.33 -12.53
C LEU A 23 -6.46 -5.25 -13.52
N GLU A 24 -7.13 -5.09 -14.65
CA GLU A 24 -6.76 -4.06 -15.62
C GLU A 24 -7.21 -2.69 -15.11
N ALA A 25 -8.48 -2.57 -14.71
CA ALA A 25 -9.01 -1.35 -14.11
C ALA A 25 -8.24 -0.95 -12.84
N PHE A 26 -7.90 -1.94 -12.00
CA PHE A 26 -7.10 -1.68 -10.79
C PHE A 26 -5.70 -1.14 -11.11
N ARG A 27 -5.04 -1.65 -12.16
CA ARG A 27 -3.72 -1.15 -12.58
C ARG A 27 -3.78 0.27 -13.12
N GLU A 28 -4.81 0.61 -13.89
CA GLU A 28 -5.00 1.98 -14.38
C GLU A 28 -5.28 2.95 -13.22
N TYR A 29 -6.11 2.54 -12.26
CA TYR A 29 -6.31 3.29 -11.03
C TYR A 29 -5.00 3.48 -10.24
N ALA A 30 -4.22 2.42 -10.06
CA ALA A 30 -2.94 2.48 -9.35
C ALA A 30 -1.95 3.47 -10.00
N LYS A 31 -1.87 3.48 -11.34
CA LYS A 31 -1.05 4.47 -12.07
C LYS A 31 -1.55 5.90 -11.85
N ALA A 32 -2.86 6.12 -11.89
CA ALA A 32 -3.45 7.44 -11.67
C ALA A 32 -3.19 7.94 -10.24
N VAL A 33 -3.29 7.08 -9.22
CA VAL A 33 -2.98 7.42 -7.83
C VAL A 33 -1.48 7.74 -7.67
N ALA A 34 -0.60 6.96 -8.29
CA ALA A 34 0.84 7.22 -8.25
C ALA A 34 1.17 8.60 -8.86
N ALA A 35 0.65 8.90 -10.06
CA ALA A 35 0.84 10.19 -10.71
C ALA A 35 0.31 11.35 -9.87
N ALA A 36 -0.91 11.23 -9.32
CA ALA A 36 -1.48 12.28 -8.47
C ALA A 36 -0.70 12.48 -7.17
N THR A 37 -0.13 11.41 -6.60
CA THR A 37 0.71 11.47 -5.40
C THR A 37 2.03 12.18 -5.70
N ASP A 38 2.68 11.83 -6.81
CA ASP A 38 3.92 12.47 -7.25
C ASP A 38 3.69 13.97 -7.52
N ASP A 39 2.62 14.31 -8.24
CA ASP A 39 2.25 15.70 -8.54
C ASP A 39 1.98 16.50 -7.25
N PHE A 40 1.28 15.91 -6.27
CA PHE A 40 1.06 16.55 -4.98
C PHE A 40 2.38 16.81 -4.26
N LEU A 41 3.23 15.79 -4.12
CA LEU A 41 4.50 15.91 -3.38
C LEU A 41 5.48 16.88 -4.05
N ALA A 42 5.47 16.98 -5.38
CA ALA A 42 6.32 17.90 -6.13
C ALA A 42 5.95 19.38 -5.90
N ASN A 43 4.69 19.65 -5.53
CA ASN A 43 4.16 21.00 -5.38
C ASN A 43 3.77 21.36 -3.94
N ALA A 44 3.82 20.41 -3.01
CA ALA A 44 3.44 20.62 -1.63
C ALA A 44 4.36 21.64 -0.94
N THR A 45 3.74 22.57 -0.22
CA THR A 45 4.45 23.54 0.61
C THR A 45 4.86 22.93 1.94
N ASP A 46 5.89 23.50 2.59
CA ASP A 46 6.27 23.10 3.94
C ASP A 46 5.12 23.23 4.94
N GLU A 47 4.24 24.23 4.76
CA GLU A 47 3.06 24.40 5.61
C GLU A 47 2.08 23.22 5.46
N GLU A 48 1.79 22.80 4.23
CA GLU A 48 0.92 21.65 3.96
C GLU A 48 1.50 20.35 4.51
N LEU A 49 2.81 20.15 4.35
CA LEU A 49 3.52 18.96 4.84
C LEU A 49 3.55 18.89 6.37
N ASN A 50 3.61 20.04 7.06
CA ASN A 50 3.64 20.12 8.51
C ASN A 50 2.26 20.25 9.16
N LYS A 51 1.19 20.37 8.37
CA LYS A 51 -0.18 20.41 8.88
C LYS A 51 -0.49 19.13 9.66
N GLU A 52 -1.04 19.28 10.86
CA GLU A 52 -1.49 18.14 11.66
C GLU A 52 -2.68 17.45 11.01
N VAL A 53 -2.62 16.12 10.94
CA VAL A 53 -3.71 15.25 10.51
C VAL A 53 -4.10 14.32 11.65
N ASP A 54 -5.40 14.06 11.78
CA ASP A 54 -5.91 13.05 12.69
C ASP A 54 -5.65 11.66 12.09
N SER A 55 -4.89 10.83 12.80
CA SER A 55 -4.69 9.43 12.44
C SER A 55 -5.12 8.51 13.60
N PRO A 56 -5.27 7.20 13.36
CA PRO A 56 -5.52 6.24 14.43
C PRO A 56 -4.46 6.25 15.55
N MET A 57 -3.26 6.79 15.30
CA MET A 57 -2.16 6.92 16.27
C MET A 57 -2.12 8.30 16.96
N GLY A 58 -3.16 9.11 16.77
CA GLY A 58 -3.23 10.49 17.25
C GLY A 58 -2.80 11.51 16.19
N LYS A 59 -2.85 12.79 16.57
CA LYS A 59 -2.45 13.89 15.69
C LYS A 59 -0.96 13.86 15.43
N GLN A 60 -0.59 14.04 14.17
CA GLN A 60 0.81 14.14 13.74
C GLN A 60 0.90 14.95 12.44
N PRO A 61 2.07 15.52 12.12
CA PRO A 61 2.28 16.16 10.82
C PRO A 61 1.98 15.21 9.66
N PHE A 62 1.35 15.73 8.60
CA PHE A 62 1.02 14.95 7.40
C PHE A 62 2.25 14.21 6.86
N ILE A 63 3.41 14.87 6.80
CA ILE A 63 4.64 14.25 6.29
C ILE A 63 5.09 13.05 7.13
N THR A 64 4.91 13.09 8.46
CA THR A 64 5.24 11.96 9.34
C THR A 64 4.29 10.80 9.10
N PHE A 65 2.99 11.08 8.96
CA PHE A 65 2.00 10.07 8.66
C PHE A 65 2.27 9.41 7.29
N PHE A 66 2.51 10.23 6.26
CA PHE A 66 2.80 9.77 4.90
C PHE A 66 4.10 8.97 4.83
N ALA A 67 5.17 9.40 5.52
CA ALA A 67 6.41 8.63 5.56
C ALA A 67 6.22 7.23 6.16
N ASN A 68 5.45 7.13 7.26
CA ASN A 68 5.22 5.84 7.91
C ASN A 68 4.34 4.89 7.08
N ILE A 69 3.21 5.39 6.55
CA ILE A 69 2.23 4.55 5.85
C ILE A 69 2.50 4.45 4.35
N GLY A 70 2.82 5.56 3.70
CA GLY A 70 3.07 5.62 2.26
C GLY A 70 4.42 5.05 1.84
N ILE A 71 5.44 5.11 2.71
CA ILE A 71 6.79 4.65 2.39
C ILE A 71 7.16 3.39 3.17
N THR A 72 7.26 3.48 4.50
CA THR A 72 7.78 2.35 5.31
C THR A 72 6.87 1.12 5.26
N HIS A 73 5.56 1.31 5.42
CA HIS A 73 4.61 0.20 5.38
C HIS A 73 4.52 -0.45 3.99
N VAL A 74 4.47 0.35 2.92
CA VAL A 74 4.49 -0.15 1.53
C VAL A 74 5.78 -0.93 1.24
N ALA A 75 6.94 -0.44 1.68
CA ALA A 75 8.21 -1.14 1.54
C ALA A 75 8.19 -2.51 2.27
N GLY A 76 7.54 -2.59 3.43
CA GLY A 76 7.28 -3.86 4.12
C GLY A 76 6.52 -4.86 3.25
N HIS A 77 5.41 -4.43 2.65
CA HIS A 77 4.63 -5.27 1.73
C HIS A 77 5.40 -5.69 0.48
N TRP A 78 6.28 -4.84 -0.05
CA TRP A 78 7.17 -5.22 -1.15
C TRP A 78 8.14 -6.34 -0.76
N GLY A 79 8.69 -6.28 0.46
CA GLY A 79 9.51 -7.37 1.02
C GLY A 79 8.74 -8.68 1.12
N GLU A 80 7.50 -8.63 1.62
CA GLU A 80 6.61 -9.80 1.72
C GLU A 80 6.29 -10.40 0.34
N ILE A 81 5.96 -9.56 -0.65
CA ILE A 81 5.72 -9.99 -2.03
C ILE A 81 6.98 -10.64 -2.63
N ALA A 82 8.15 -10.04 -2.42
CA ALA A 82 9.41 -10.59 -2.90
C ALA A 82 9.71 -11.96 -2.29
N ALA A 83 9.47 -12.13 -0.98
CA ALA A 83 9.63 -13.40 -0.30
C ALA A 83 8.65 -14.47 -0.84
N LEU A 84 7.38 -14.12 -1.03
CA LEU A 84 6.37 -15.02 -1.60
C LEU A 84 6.73 -15.48 -3.02
N LYS A 85 7.20 -14.55 -3.87
CA LYS A 85 7.71 -14.89 -5.21
C LYS A 85 8.86 -15.89 -5.12
N GLY A 86 9.80 -15.68 -4.18
CA GLY A 86 10.92 -16.60 -3.95
C GLY A 86 10.48 -18.02 -3.59
N VAL A 87 9.51 -18.16 -2.68
CA VAL A 87 8.93 -19.48 -2.30
C VAL A 87 8.25 -20.16 -3.49
N GLN A 88 7.72 -19.39 -4.44
CA GLN A 88 7.13 -19.89 -5.69
C GLN A 88 8.15 -20.15 -6.81
N GLY A 89 9.46 -20.02 -6.53
CA GLY A 89 10.52 -20.19 -7.53
C GLY A 89 10.64 -19.05 -8.55
N LEU A 90 9.98 -17.92 -8.29
CA LEU A 90 10.04 -16.71 -9.12
C LEU A 90 11.12 -15.74 -8.61
N LYS A 91 11.63 -14.89 -9.50
CA LYS A 91 12.52 -13.79 -9.11
C LYS A 91 11.75 -12.77 -8.26
N GLY A 92 12.40 -12.20 -7.25
CA GLY A 92 11.86 -11.13 -6.40
C GLY A 92 11.53 -9.83 -7.17
N LEU A 93 11.40 -8.72 -6.44
CA LEU A 93 11.18 -7.41 -7.06
C LEU A 93 12.50 -6.82 -7.59
N PRO A 94 12.45 -5.90 -8.58
CA PRO A 94 13.62 -5.12 -9.00
C PRO A 94 14.24 -4.34 -7.83
N PHE A 95 15.55 -4.14 -7.87
CA PHE A 95 16.29 -3.28 -6.94
C PHE A 95 16.59 -1.93 -7.59
#